data_AF-A0A8C1VGC0-F1
#
_entry.id   AF-A0A8C1VGC0-F1
#
_cell.length_a   1.000
_cell.length_b   1.000
_cell.length_c   1.000
_cell.angle_alpha   90.00
_cell.angle_beta   90.00
_cell.angle_gamma   90.00
#
_symmetry.space_group_name_H-M   'P 1'
#
loop_
_entity.id
_entity.type
_entity.pdbx_description
1 polymer ?
#
loop_
_entity_poly.entity_id
_entity_poly.type
_entity_poly.pdbx_seq_one_letter_code
_entity_poly.pdbx_strand_id
1 'polypeptide(L)'
;MHMGSKTHTKQGNCMTTIFYLHVENSRIQINTANYGRTDKTTCSEGRPNEQLQNSNCYSPNALAPVSKSCNGLESCEVFATHTVFTDPCFGIYKYLAISYYLHTYRESKLRYSQTPGAYR
;
A
#
# COMPACT_ATOMS: atom_id res chain seq x y z
N MET A 1 -3.90 23.96 10.31
CA MET A 1 -3.52 22.56 10.58
C MET A 1 -3.09 21.95 9.25
N HIS A 2 -1.80 21.69 9.04
CA HIS A 2 -1.33 20.95 7.86
C HIS A 2 -0.66 19.68 8.39
N MET A 3 -1.39 18.56 8.34
CA MET A 3 -0.77 17.25 8.45
C MET A 3 -0.02 17.05 7.13
N GLY A 4 1.30 17.13 7.15
CA GLY A 4 2.14 16.83 6.00
C GLY A 4 2.15 15.33 5.73
N SER A 5 1.01 14.77 5.33
CA SER A 5 0.88 13.38 4.91
C SER A 5 1.48 13.27 3.51
N LYS A 6 2.76 12.90 3.41
CA LYS A 6 3.36 12.59 2.10
C LYS A 6 2.66 11.37 1.52
N THR A 7 2.18 11.47 0.28
CA THR A 7 1.68 10.32 -0.47
C THR A 7 2.85 9.45 -0.86
N HIS A 8 2.87 8.20 -0.43
CA HIS A 8 3.82 7.20 -0.87
C HIS A 8 3.13 6.26 -1.86
N THR A 9 3.83 5.91 -2.93
CA THR A 9 3.32 4.99 -3.94
C THR A 9 4.29 3.82 -4.04
N LYS A 10 3.80 2.61 -3.78
CA LYS A 10 4.54 1.37 -3.99
C LYS A 10 3.89 0.63 -5.15
N GLN A 11 4.54 0.72 -6.30
CA GLN A 11 4.23 -0.04 -7.51
C GLN A 11 5.25 -1.17 -7.62
N GLY A 12 4.82 -2.39 -7.96
CA GLY A 12 5.77 -3.45 -8.31
C GLY A 12 5.49 -4.84 -7.77
N ASN A 13 4.34 -5.11 -7.13
CA ASN A 13 3.99 -6.49 -6.81
C ASN A 13 3.26 -7.09 -8.00
N CYS A 14 4.00 -7.86 -8.79
CA CYS A 14 3.45 -8.59 -9.92
C CYS A 14 2.38 -9.57 -9.43
N MET A 15 1.49 -9.96 -10.32
CA MET A 15 0.58 -11.08 -10.08
C MET A 15 1.39 -12.28 -9.56
N THR A 16 0.84 -12.98 -8.55
CA THR A 16 1.49 -14.06 -7.77
C THR A 16 2.64 -13.65 -6.83
N THR A 17 2.78 -12.37 -6.50
CA THR A 17 3.75 -11.91 -5.48
C THR A 17 3.05 -11.39 -4.22
N ILE A 18 3.75 -11.41 -3.10
CA ILE A 18 3.30 -10.87 -1.82
C ILE A 18 3.67 -9.40 -1.74
N PHE A 19 2.68 -8.53 -1.57
CA PHE A 19 2.93 -7.14 -1.17
C PHE A 19 3.21 -7.11 0.33
N TYR A 20 4.44 -6.80 0.71
CA TYR A 20 4.82 -6.53 2.09
C TYR A 20 5.14 -5.04 2.27
N LEU A 21 4.58 -4.42 3.30
CA LEU A 21 4.91 -3.06 3.71
C LEU A 21 5.18 -3.05 5.21
N HIS A 22 6.27 -2.41 5.61
CA HIS A 22 6.62 -2.16 7.00
C HIS A 22 7.06 -0.70 7.12
N VAL A 23 6.59 -0.02 8.16
CA VAL A 23 6.91 1.36 8.49
C VAL A 23 7.17 1.49 9.98
N GLU A 24 8.06 2.40 10.34
CA GLU A 24 8.38 2.66 11.74
C GLU A 24 7.68 3.94 12.22
N ASN A 25 7.23 3.92 13.49
CA ASN A 25 6.65 5.07 14.17
C ASN A 25 5.50 5.75 13.40
N SER A 26 4.79 4.98 12.56
CA SER A 26 3.75 5.48 11.67
C SER A 26 2.67 4.44 11.45
N ARG A 27 1.43 4.89 11.24
CA ARG A 27 0.35 4.01 10.78
C ARG A 27 0.11 4.15 9.29
N ILE A 28 -0.05 3.01 8.63
CA ILE A 28 -0.41 2.95 7.21
C ILE A 28 -1.88 3.35 7.05
N GLN A 29 -2.16 4.19 6.06
CA GLN A 29 -3.50 4.49 5.58
C GLN A 29 -3.52 4.38 4.06
N ILE A 30 -4.23 3.39 3.54
CA ILE A 30 -4.34 3.15 2.11
C ILE A 30 -5.20 4.24 1.49
N ASN A 31 -4.66 4.90 0.47
CA ASN A 31 -5.34 5.94 -0.31
C ASN A 31 -6.06 5.34 -1.52
N THR A 32 -5.30 4.60 -2.34
CA THR A 32 -5.81 3.92 -3.53
C THR A 32 -5.13 2.57 -3.69
N ALA A 33 -5.84 1.61 -4.27
CA ALA A 33 -5.25 0.35 -4.69
C ALA A 33 -5.86 -0.08 -6.03
N ASN A 34 -5.02 -0.63 -6.90
CA ASN A 34 -5.42 -1.18 -8.18
C ASN A 34 -4.75 -2.54 -8.40
N TYR A 35 -5.56 -3.58 -8.61
CA TYR A 35 -5.07 -4.88 -9.10
C TYR A 35 -5.39 -4.99 -10.59
N GLY A 36 -4.42 -4.65 -11.43
CA GLY A 36 -4.66 -4.44 -12.86
C GLY A 36 -3.38 -4.16 -13.63
N ARG A 37 -3.47 -3.39 -14.71
CA ARG A 37 -2.34 -2.92 -15.50
C ARG A 37 -2.63 -1.51 -16.01
N THR A 38 -1.76 -0.58 -15.64
CA THR A 38 -1.83 0.85 -15.99
C THR A 38 -0.69 1.30 -16.92
N ASP A 39 0.28 0.42 -17.18
CA ASP A 39 1.42 0.67 -18.05
C ASP A 39 1.97 -0.65 -18.65
N LYS A 40 2.82 -0.55 -19.66
CA LYS A 40 3.35 -1.71 -20.40
C LYS A 40 4.68 -2.24 -19.85
N THR A 41 5.32 -1.54 -18.91
CA THR A 41 6.70 -1.81 -18.47
C THR A 41 6.76 -2.48 -17.11
N THR A 42 5.82 -2.20 -16.23
CA THR A 42 5.71 -2.82 -14.91
C THR A 42 5.39 -4.30 -15.09
N CYS A 43 6.20 -5.17 -14.47
CA CYS A 43 6.02 -6.62 -14.54
C CYS A 43 5.94 -7.17 -15.99
N SER A 44 6.77 -6.65 -16.90
CA SER A 44 6.80 -7.04 -18.31
C SER A 44 7.85 -8.09 -18.67
N GLU A 45 8.84 -8.31 -17.80
CA GLU A 45 9.96 -9.21 -18.08
C GLU A 45 9.48 -10.65 -18.33
N GLY A 46 9.91 -11.24 -19.45
CA GLY A 46 9.54 -12.59 -19.86
C GLY A 46 8.06 -12.78 -20.23
N ARG A 47 7.28 -11.70 -20.41
CA ARG A 47 5.85 -11.79 -20.73
C ARG A 47 5.56 -11.58 -22.23
N PRO A 48 4.62 -12.35 -22.81
CA PRO A 48 4.14 -12.11 -24.16
C PRO A 48 3.52 -10.72 -24.31
N ASN A 49 3.70 -10.11 -25.46
CA ASN A 49 3.25 -8.75 -25.73
C ASN A 49 1.73 -8.59 -25.57
N GLU A 50 0.96 -9.62 -25.93
CA GLU A 50 -0.50 -9.68 -25.80
C GLU A 50 -0.96 -9.47 -24.35
N GLN A 51 -0.17 -9.95 -23.38
CA GLN A 51 -0.46 -9.81 -21.95
C GLN A 51 -0.14 -8.42 -21.39
N LEU A 52 0.55 -7.58 -22.17
CA LEU A 52 1.03 -6.25 -21.79
C LEU A 52 0.31 -5.11 -22.52
N GLN A 53 -0.42 -5.41 -23.61
CA GLN A 53 -1.01 -4.38 -24.48
C GLN A 53 -2.07 -3.54 -23.78
N ASN A 54 -2.88 -4.13 -22.91
CA ASN A 54 -3.95 -3.41 -22.24
C ASN A 54 -3.44 -2.74 -20.96
N SER A 55 -3.15 -1.45 -21.06
CA SER A 55 -2.81 -0.57 -19.93
C SER A 55 -4.02 0.20 -19.36
N ASN A 56 -5.24 -0.12 -19.79
CA ASN A 56 -6.47 0.46 -19.26
C ASN A 56 -7.21 -0.55 -18.38
N CYS A 57 -6.46 -1.32 -17.59
CA CYS A 57 -7.00 -2.36 -16.73
C CYS A 57 -7.01 -1.91 -15.27
N TYR A 58 -8.21 -1.60 -14.77
CA TYR A 58 -8.44 -1.08 -13.43
C TYR A 58 -9.44 -1.95 -12.66
N SER A 59 -9.11 -2.28 -11.41
CA SER A 59 -9.99 -2.96 -10.46
C SER A 59 -10.16 -2.11 -9.20
N PRO A 60 -11.24 -1.32 -9.07
CA PRO A 60 -11.49 -0.50 -7.88
C PRO A 60 -11.77 -1.36 -6.64
N ASN A 61 -12.17 -2.62 -6.83
CA ASN A 61 -12.42 -3.58 -5.74
C ASN A 61 -11.15 -3.93 -4.96
N ALA A 62 -9.96 -3.59 -5.47
CA ALA A 62 -8.70 -3.84 -4.77
C ALA A 62 -8.51 -3.00 -3.52
N LEU A 63 -9.19 -1.85 -3.40
CA LEU A 63 -9.03 -0.96 -2.25
C LEU A 63 -9.50 -1.59 -0.94
N ALA A 64 -10.67 -2.23 -0.93
CA ALA A 64 -11.25 -2.81 0.28
C ALA A 64 -10.37 -3.89 0.96
N PRO A 65 -9.89 -4.95 0.27
CA PRO A 65 -9.05 -5.96 0.89
C PRO A 65 -7.69 -5.41 1.34
N VAL A 66 -7.07 -4.54 0.55
CA VAL A 66 -5.78 -3.92 0.91
C VAL A 66 -5.94 -3.02 2.15
N SER A 67 -7.01 -2.22 2.20
CA SER A 67 -7.32 -1.35 3.33
C SER A 67 -7.58 -2.17 4.60
N LYS A 68 -8.32 -3.28 4.48
CA LYS A 68 -8.60 -4.19 5.60
C LYS A 68 -7.32 -4.81 6.15
N SER A 69 -6.35 -5.14 5.30
CA SER A 69 -5.09 -5.75 5.72
C SER A 69 -4.06 -4.74 6.23
N CYS A 70 -4.11 -3.47 5.83
CA CYS A 70 -3.04 -2.51 6.11
C CYS A 70 -3.42 -1.32 6.99
N ASN A 71 -4.68 -0.87 6.98
CA ASN A 71 -5.04 0.38 7.65
C ASN A 71 -4.83 0.30 9.17
N GLY A 72 -4.12 1.30 9.70
CA GLY A 72 -3.86 1.43 11.15
C GLY A 72 -2.70 0.58 11.67
N LEU A 73 -2.07 -0.23 10.83
CA LEU A 73 -0.94 -1.07 11.18
C LEU A 73 0.39 -0.43 10.78
N GLU A 74 1.46 -0.88 11.43
CA GLU A 74 2.86 -0.55 11.08
C GLU A 74 3.40 -1.51 10.00
N SER A 75 2.84 -2.70 9.90
CA SER A 75 3.17 -3.65 8.85
C SER A 75 1.94 -4.36 8.32
N CYS A 76 1.98 -4.73 7.03
CA CYS A 76 0.94 -5.52 6.41
C CYS A 76 1.46 -6.37 5.26
N GLU A 77 0.71 -7.44 5.00
CA GLU A 77 0.95 -8.40 3.94
C GLU A 77 -0.33 -8.59 3.12
N VAL A 78 -0.21 -8.50 1.79
CA VAL A 78 -1.34 -8.70 0.86
C VAL A 78 -0.91 -9.60 -0.29
N PHE A 79 -1.64 -10.70 -0.47
CA PHE A 79 -1.42 -11.63 -1.58
C PHE A 79 -2.08 -11.12 -2.87
N ALA A 80 -1.28 -10.87 -3.91
CA ALA A 80 -1.75 -10.35 -5.20
C ALA A 80 -2.28 -11.46 -6.15
N THR A 81 -3.33 -12.17 -5.72
CA THR A 81 -3.89 -13.35 -6.42
C THR A 81 -5.36 -13.15 -6.82
N HIS A 82 -5.80 -13.90 -7.84
CA HIS A 82 -7.19 -13.96 -8.32
C HIS A 82 -8.21 -14.41 -7.27
N THR A 83 -7.75 -15.06 -6.21
CA THR A 83 -8.58 -15.47 -5.07
C THR A 83 -8.94 -14.31 -4.16
N VAL A 84 -8.10 -13.26 -4.14
CA VAL A 84 -8.30 -12.04 -3.34
C VAL A 84 -8.95 -10.94 -4.17
N PHE A 85 -8.64 -10.89 -5.47
CA PHE A 85 -9.11 -9.84 -6.37
C PHE A 85 -9.86 -10.44 -7.57
N THR A 86 -11.05 -9.92 -7.84
CA THR A 86 -11.78 -10.21 -9.09
C THR A 86 -10.93 -9.80 -10.29
N ASP A 87 -10.91 -10.62 -11.35
CA ASP A 87 -10.15 -10.32 -12.58
C ASP A 87 -10.88 -9.26 -13.43
N PRO A 88 -10.36 -8.01 -13.53
CA PRO A 88 -10.96 -6.97 -14.36
C PRO A 88 -10.65 -7.09 -15.86
N CYS A 89 -9.63 -7.87 -16.25
CA CYS A 89 -9.12 -7.93 -17.62
C CYS A 89 -8.50 -9.31 -17.89
N PHE A 90 -9.34 -10.23 -18.36
CA PHE A 90 -8.91 -11.60 -18.66
C PHE A 90 -7.81 -11.61 -19.73
N GLY A 91 -6.80 -12.47 -19.54
CA GLY A 91 -5.67 -12.61 -20.47
C GLY A 91 -4.56 -11.55 -20.33
N ILE A 92 -4.73 -10.54 -19.47
CA ILE A 92 -3.73 -9.50 -19.21
C ILE A 92 -2.97 -9.83 -17.92
N TYR A 93 -1.64 -9.69 -17.97
CA TYR A 93 -0.79 -9.90 -16.80
C TYR A 93 -0.87 -8.70 -15.87
N LYS A 94 -1.29 -8.91 -14.63
CA LYS A 94 -1.64 -7.84 -13.68
C LYS A 94 -0.53 -7.59 -12.65
N TYR A 95 -0.64 -6.47 -11.95
CA TYR A 95 0.14 -6.14 -10.77
C TYR A 95 -0.71 -5.34 -9.79
N LEU A 96 -0.32 -5.39 -8.52
CA LEU A 96 -0.91 -4.62 -7.45
C LEU A 96 -0.15 -3.30 -7.29
N ALA A 97 -0.82 -2.19 -7.57
CA ALA A 97 -0.33 -0.83 -7.35
C ALA A 97 -1.09 -0.20 -6.18
N ILE A 98 -0.35 0.28 -5.17
CA ILE A 98 -0.93 0.85 -3.96
C ILE A 98 -0.35 2.24 -3.70
N SER A 99 -1.23 3.19 -3.41
CA SER A 99 -0.89 4.50 -2.85
C SER A 99 -1.34 4.55 -1.39
N TYR A 100 -0.50 5.06 -0.50
CA TYR A 100 -0.77 5.13 0.92
C TYR A 100 -0.21 6.41 1.54
N TYR A 101 -0.81 6.80 2.65
CA TYR A 101 -0.34 7.83 3.56
C TYR A 101 0.25 7.18 4.81
N LEU A 102 1.22 7.88 5.40
CA LEU A 102 1.74 7.53 6.70
C LEU A 102 1.32 8.59 7.70
N HIS A 103 0.67 8.12 8.76
CA HIS A 103 0.36 8.93 9.92
C HIS A 103 1.42 8.66 10.96
N THR A 104 2.45 9.50 10.99
CA THR A 104 3.46 9.44 12.04
C THR A 104 2.79 9.66 13.38
N TYR A 105 3.17 8.88 14.38
CA TYR A 105 2.85 9.27 15.74
C TYR A 105 3.63 10.56 15.99
N ARG A 106 2.92 11.68 16.16
CA ARG A 106 3.51 12.79 16.87
C ARG A 106 3.77 12.27 18.27
N GLU A 107 5.02 12.29 18.73
CA GLU A 107 5.31 12.15 20.14
C GLU A 107 4.43 13.16 20.89
N SER A 108 3.35 12.70 21.50
CA SER A 108 2.67 13.47 22.53
C SER A 108 3.60 13.44 23.72
N LYS A 109 4.58 14.36 23.72
CA LYS A 109 5.46 14.71 24.84
C LYS A 109 5.80 13.54 25.78
N LEU A 110 7.00 13.00 25.66
CA LEU A 110 7.76 12.64 26.86
C LEU A 110 8.13 13.93 27.65
N ARG A 111 7.12 14.68 28.10
CA ARG A 111 7.22 15.47 29.33
C ARG A 111 6.60 14.59 30.40
N TYR A 112 7.41 13.65 30.88
CA TYR A 112 7.23 13.17 32.24
C TYR A 112 7.37 14.40 33.15
N SER A 113 6.23 14.95 33.55
CA SER A 113 6.14 15.86 34.67
C SER A 113 6.48 15.08 35.93
N GLN A 114 7.77 15.02 36.28
CA GLN A 114 8.23 14.81 37.66
C GLN A 114 9.49 15.63 37.91
N THR A 115 9.29 16.89 38.29
CA THR A 115 10.03 17.44 39.42
C THR A 115 9.05 17.59 40.58
N PRO A 116 9.16 16.76 41.61
CA PRO A 116 8.77 17.16 42.95
C PRO A 116 10.05 17.38 43.78
N GLY A 117 10.31 18.65 44.08
CA GLY A 117 10.84 19.04 45.38
C GLY A 117 12.34 18.90 45.60
N ALA A 118 13.01 20.05 45.61
CA ALA A 118 14.04 20.31 46.60
C ALA A 118 13.44 20.15 48.01
N TYR A 119 14.02 19.28 48.84
CA TYR A 119 13.99 19.40 50.30
C TYR A 119 15.29 18.82 50.86
N ARG A 120 16.11 19.74 51.39
CA ARG A 120 17.23 19.59 52.34
C ARG A 120 18.26 18.49 52.13
#